data_AF-A0A351I7H0-F1
#
_entry.id   AF-A0A351I7H0-F1
#
_cell.length_a   1.000
_cell.length_b   1.000
_cell.length_c   1.000
_cell.angle_alpha   90.00
_cell.angle_beta   90.00
_cell.angle_gamma   90.00
#
_symmetry.space_group_name_H-M   'P 1'
#
loop_
_entity.id
_entity.type
_entity.pdbx_description
1 polymer ?
#
loop_
_entity_poly.entity_id
_entity_poly.type
_entity_poly.pdbx_seq_one_letter_code
_entity_poly.pdbx_strand_id
1 'polypeptide(L)'
;MHKHKEEPKISCLTFQRQEPVIKDITDKINKAEGVQEKARYAEELQKEVDILLNCQDYKKEILDCKNCHFIANLRKKTADLIIKAKKLA
;
A
#
# COMPACT_ATOMS: atom_id res chain seq x y z
N MET A 1 -33.05 2.67 -7.66
CA MET A 1 -31.77 2.31 -8.32
C MET A 1 -30.66 3.15 -7.71
N HIS A 2 -29.97 2.63 -6.70
CA HIS A 2 -28.81 3.34 -6.13
C HIS A 2 -27.66 3.25 -7.13
N LYS A 3 -27.31 4.38 -7.76
CA LYS A 3 -26.04 4.50 -8.47
C LYS A 3 -24.93 4.36 -7.43
N HIS A 4 -24.29 3.20 -7.35
CA HIS A 4 -22.98 3.10 -6.73
C HIS A 4 -22.07 4.05 -7.51
N LYS A 5 -21.74 5.19 -6.90
CA LYS A 5 -20.75 6.12 -7.41
C LYS A 5 -19.44 5.34 -7.38
N GLU A 6 -18.98 4.86 -8.54
CA GLU A 6 -17.71 4.13 -8.60
C GLU A 6 -16.64 5.02 -7.98
N GLU A 7 -15.98 4.51 -6.93
CA GLU A 7 -14.84 5.20 -6.35
C GLU A 7 -13.82 5.42 -7.48
N PRO A 8 -13.21 6.61 -7.58
CA PRO A 8 -12.20 6.86 -8.60
C PRO A 8 -11.05 5.85 -8.43
N LYS A 9 -10.94 4.91 -9.37
CA LYS A 9 -9.91 3.87 -9.39
C LYS A 9 -8.72 4.35 -10.22
N ILE A 10 -7.52 4.13 -9.71
CA ILE A 10 -6.29 4.24 -10.50
C ILE A 10 -6.35 3.15 -11.59
N SER A 11 -6.23 3.53 -12.86
CA SER A 11 -6.36 2.63 -14.01
C SER A 11 -5.03 2.00 -14.45
N CYS A 12 -3.90 2.42 -13.86
CA CYS A 12 -2.59 1.83 -14.09
C CYS A 12 -2.58 0.32 -13.79
N LEU A 13 -2.19 -0.49 -14.77
CA LEU A 13 -2.14 -1.97 -14.64
C LEU A 13 -1.19 -2.45 -13.54
N THR A 14 -0.04 -1.79 -13.36
CA THR A 14 0.90 -2.11 -12.28
C THR A 14 0.24 -1.93 -10.92
N PHE A 15 -0.47 -0.80 -10.74
CA PHE A 15 -1.24 -0.56 -9.52
C PHE A 15 -2.33 -1.62 -9.34
N GLN A 16 -3.14 -1.89 -10.37
CA GLN A 16 -4.24 -2.86 -10.28
C GLN A 16 -3.78 -4.28 -9.96
N ARG A 17 -2.60 -4.69 -10.43
CA ARG A 17 -2.01 -5.99 -10.08
C ARG A 17 -1.54 -6.03 -8.62
N GLN A 18 -0.97 -4.94 -8.14
CA GLN A 18 -0.37 -4.88 -6.81
C GLN A 18 -1.40 -4.63 -5.69
N GLU A 19 -2.48 -3.91 -6.01
CA GLU A 19 -3.49 -3.47 -5.04
C GLU A 19 -4.12 -4.62 -4.24
N PRO A 20 -4.52 -5.76 -4.83
CA PRO A 20 -5.05 -6.88 -4.07
C PRO A 20 -4.05 -7.48 -3.08
N VAL A 21 -2.77 -7.55 -3.45
CA VAL A 21 -1.69 -8.07 -2.59
C VAL A 21 -1.47 -7.13 -1.41
N ILE A 22 -1.38 -5.83 -1.68
CA ILE A 22 -1.27 -4.81 -0.63
C ILE A 22 -2.47 -4.85 0.32
N LYS A 23 -3.68 -5.03 -0.22
CA LYS A 23 -4.90 -5.13 0.58
C LYS A 23 -4.88 -6.36 1.50
N ASP A 24 -4.51 -7.53 0.99
CA ASP A 24 -4.41 -8.76 1.79
C ASP A 24 -3.40 -8.61 2.94
N ILE A 25 -2.23 -8.02 2.68
CA ILE A 25 -1.23 -7.75 3.72
C ILE A 25 -1.75 -6.74 4.75
N THR A 26 -2.44 -5.69 4.29
CA THR A 26 -3.06 -4.70 5.19
C THR A 26 -4.09 -5.36 6.10
N ASP A 27 -4.90 -6.27 5.57
CA ASP A 27 -5.88 -7.02 6.35
C ASP A 27 -5.20 -7.94 7.38
N LYS A 28 -4.06 -8.55 7.05
CA LYS A 28 -3.24 -9.32 8.00
C LYS A 28 -2.66 -8.45 9.11
N ILE A 29 -2.15 -7.25 8.79
CA ILE A 29 -1.69 -6.26 9.79
C ILE A 29 -2.83 -5.92 10.76
N ASN A 30 -4.03 -5.68 10.24
CA ASN A 30 -5.18 -5.29 11.05
C ASN A 30 -5.67 -6.41 11.97
N LYS A 31 -5.55 -7.67 11.52
CA LYS A 31 -5.96 -8.87 12.27
C LYS A 31 -4.92 -9.37 13.26
N ALA A 32 -3.65 -9.05 13.06
CA ALA A 32 -2.56 -9.48 13.94
C ALA A 32 -2.76 -8.97 15.38
N GLU A 33 -2.53 -9.84 16.37
CA GLU A 33 -2.80 -9.53 17.77
C GLU A 33 -1.63 -8.76 18.41
N GLY A 34 -0.40 -9.10 18.03
CA GLY A 34 0.82 -8.58 18.64
C GLY A 34 1.58 -7.58 17.76
N VAL A 35 2.30 -6.66 18.39
CA VAL A 35 3.17 -5.67 17.70
C VAL A 35 4.24 -6.36 16.86
N GLN A 36 4.80 -7.48 17.33
CA GLN A 36 5.81 -8.24 16.58
C GLN A 36 5.24 -8.82 15.28
N GLU A 37 4.04 -9.40 15.33
CA GLU A 37 3.39 -9.97 14.16
C GLU A 37 2.98 -8.86 13.17
N LYS A 38 2.40 -7.76 13.66
CA LYS A 38 2.10 -6.56 12.84
C LYS A 38 3.33 -6.05 12.11
N ALA A 39 4.48 -6.00 12.80
CA ALA A 39 5.72 -5.54 12.21
C ALA A 39 6.23 -6.47 11.10
N ARG A 40 6.07 -7.80 11.25
CA ARG A 40 6.42 -8.74 10.17
C ARG A 40 5.58 -8.48 8.91
N TYR A 41 4.26 -8.35 9.05
CA TYR A 41 3.42 -8.03 7.90
C TYR A 41 3.68 -6.62 7.35
N ALA A 42 4.08 -5.66 8.19
CA ALA A 42 4.48 -4.33 7.73
C ALA A 42 5.80 -4.35 6.92
N GLU A 43 6.76 -5.21 7.28
CA GLU A 43 7.97 -5.45 6.47
C GLU A 43 7.61 -6.06 5.10
N GLU A 44 6.62 -6.95 5.04
CA GLU A 44 6.07 -7.47 3.77
C GLU A 44 5.37 -6.36 2.97
N LEU A 45 4.53 -5.55 3.61
CA LEU A 45 3.85 -4.42 2.97
C LEU A 45 4.85 -3.45 2.34
N GLN A 46 5.96 -3.16 3.02
CA GLN A 46 6.98 -2.25 2.51
C GLN A 46 7.57 -2.74 1.18
N LYS A 47 7.86 -4.04 1.05
CA LYS A 47 8.37 -4.64 -0.20
C LYS A 47 7.39 -4.51 -1.35
N GLU A 48 6.12 -4.82 -1.11
CA GLU A 48 5.07 -4.74 -2.12
C GLU A 48 4.77 -3.31 -2.56
N VAL A 49 4.85 -2.34 -1.63
CA VAL A 49 4.68 -0.92 -1.93
C VAL A 49 5.90 -0.37 -2.70
N ASP A 50 7.10 -0.87 -2.43
CA ASP A 50 8.32 -0.47 -3.14
C ASP A 50 8.29 -0.85 -4.63
N ILE A 51 7.52 -1.87 -5.04
CA ILE A 51 7.26 -2.17 -6.46
C ILE A 51 6.59 -0.98 -7.15
N LEU A 52 5.61 -0.36 -6.48
CA LEU A 52 4.88 0.80 -7.01
C LEU A 52 5.76 2.06 -7.03
N LEU A 53 6.56 2.27 -5.99
CA LEU A 53 7.43 3.45 -5.87
C LEU A 53 8.63 3.41 -6.81
N ASN A 54 9.09 2.21 -7.18
CA ASN A 54 10.21 2.01 -8.10
C ASN A 54 9.75 1.64 -9.52
N CYS A 55 8.49 1.90 -9.86
CA CYS A 55 7.91 1.60 -11.16
C CYS A 55 8.68 2.31 -12.28
N GLN A 56 9.26 1.54 -13.20
CA GLN A 56 10.08 2.06 -14.31
C GLN A 56 9.26 2.87 -15.33
N ASP A 57 7.96 2.58 -15.41
CA ASP A 57 7.03 3.27 -16.32
C ASP A 57 6.42 4.54 -15.69
N TYR A 58 6.92 4.98 -14.53
CA TYR A 58 6.40 6.18 -13.87
C TYR A 58 6.56 7.42 -14.75
N LYS A 59 5.44 8.12 -14.94
CA LYS A 59 5.36 9.36 -15.72
C LYS A 59 4.76 10.47 -14.87
N LYS A 60 5.56 11.49 -14.57
CA LYS A 60 5.18 12.58 -13.63
C LYS A 60 3.99 13.39 -14.13
N GLU A 61 3.72 13.41 -15.42
CA GLU A 61 2.62 14.10 -16.07
C GLU A 61 1.28 13.33 -16.00
N ILE A 62 1.32 12.01 -15.77
CA ILE A 62 0.12 11.16 -15.73
C ILE A 62 -0.50 11.15 -14.33
N LEU A 63 -1.80 11.48 -14.24
CA LEU A 63 -2.53 11.56 -12.97
C LEU A 63 -2.53 10.22 -12.22
N ASP A 64 -2.73 9.11 -12.92
CA ASP A 64 -2.67 7.76 -12.34
C ASP A 64 -1.31 7.45 -11.72
N CYS A 65 -0.21 7.83 -12.36
CA CYS A 65 1.12 7.66 -11.82
C CYS A 65 1.32 8.48 -10.55
N LYS A 66 0.86 9.75 -10.54
CA LYS A 66 0.91 10.60 -9.34
C LYS A 66 0.12 9.99 -8.17
N ASN A 67 -1.11 9.56 -8.44
CA ASN A 67 -1.99 9.00 -7.41
C ASN A 67 -1.44 7.66 -6.89
N CYS A 68 -0.93 6.82 -7.78
CA CYS A 68 -0.24 5.57 -7.42
C CYS A 68 0.92 5.84 -6.47
N HIS A 69 1.85 6.72 -6.84
CA HIS A 69 2.98 7.08 -5.98
C HIS A 69 2.54 7.74 -4.67
N PHE A 70 1.52 8.59 -4.70
CA PHE A 70 1.00 9.23 -3.49
C PHE A 70 0.48 8.19 -2.49
N ILE A 71 -0.40 7.30 -2.92
CA ILE A 71 -0.97 6.25 -2.07
C ILE A 71 0.12 5.28 -1.60
N ALA A 72 1.01 4.87 -2.50
CA ALA A 72 2.15 4.02 -2.16
C ALA A 72 3.03 4.66 -1.07
N ASN A 73 3.36 5.95 -1.19
CA ASN A 73 4.14 6.65 -0.16
C ASN A 73 3.41 6.72 1.19
N LEU A 74 2.09 6.94 1.21
CA LEU A 74 1.33 6.90 2.45
C LEU A 74 1.39 5.53 3.12
N ARG A 75 1.22 4.46 2.34
CA ARG A 75 1.28 3.08 2.85
C ARG A 75 2.67 2.73 3.37
N LYS A 76 3.74 3.15 2.68
CA LYS A 76 5.13 2.99 3.15
C LYS A 76 5.35 3.68 4.49
N LYS A 77 4.90 4.92 4.65
CA LYS A 77 4.99 5.64 5.93
C LYS A 77 4.24 4.91 7.05
N THR A 78 3.06 4.37 6.77
CA THR A 78 2.30 3.58 7.75
C THR A 78 3.06 2.31 8.14
N ALA A 79 3.61 1.56 7.17
CA ALA A 79 4.44 0.39 7.43
C ALA A 79 5.66 0.75 8.31
N ASP A 80 6.36 1.84 7.98
CA ASP A 80 7.52 2.31 8.74
C ASP A 80 7.17 2.64 10.20
N LEU A 81 5.97 3.21 10.46
CA LEU A 81 5.51 3.48 11.82
C LEU A 81 5.26 2.18 12.61
N ILE A 82 4.64 1.19 11.99
CA ILE A 82 4.39 -0.12 12.63
C ILE A 82 5.72 -0.83 12.92
N ILE A 83 6.66 -0.81 11.99
CA ILE A 83 8.00 -1.39 12.16
C ILE A 83 8.76 -0.68 13.28
N LYS A 84 8.65 0.65 13.39
CA LYS A 84 9.26 1.40 14.50
C LYS A 84 8.62 1.06 15.84
N ALA A 85 7.31 0.84 15.90
CA ALA A 85 6.61 0.45 17.12
C ALA A 85 7.13 -0.87 17.70
N LYS A 86 7.62 -1.81 16.86
CA LYS A 86 8.32 -3.04 17.31
C LYS A 86 9.49 -2.77 18.25
N LYS A 87 10.16 -1.62 18.14
CA LYS A 87 11.31 -1.25 18.98
C LYS A 87 10.90 -0.64 20.33
N LEU A 88 9.63 -0.34 20.50
CA LEU A 88 9.07 0.32 21.68
C LEU A 88 8.25 -0.65 22.56
N ALA A 89 8.01 -1.87 22.07
CA ALA A 89 7.28 -2.94 22.75
C ALA A 89 8.27 -3.97 23.30
#